data_AF-A0A933R455-F1
#
_entry.id   AF-A0A933R455-F1
#
_cell.length_a   1.000
_cell.length_b   1.000
_cell.length_c   1.000
_cell.angle_alpha   90.00
_cell.angle_beta   90.00
_cell.angle_gamma   90.00
#
_symmetry.space_group_name_H-M   'P 1'
#
loop_
_entity.id
_entity.type
_entity.pdbx_description
1 polymer ?
#
loop_
_entity_poly.entity_id
_entity_poly.type
_entity_poly.pdbx_seq_one_letter_code
_entity_poly.pdbx_strand_id
1 'polypeptide(L)'
;MYKITLDTNCLIDIEERRTGYENILEIYNLHRNKKIQIAVVASSAVDKKISKRPITNFMEFRVWLKNIGFEDIEFLCPICYTNISFMDYSVLSGPELEKLDHEIHAVLFPKLPFEGPSPEIRAKWVNAKNDVLIMWAHIWNKRDFFITRDGNFLKNSKREPLEELGAKCILTPEQFLERIGNL
;
A
#
# COMPACT_ATOMS: atom_id res chain seq x y z
N MET A 1 1.18 -12.22 -16.90
CA MET A 1 1.39 -10.78 -16.67
C MET A 1 1.43 -10.57 -15.17
N TYR A 2 2.51 -9.98 -14.65
CA TYR A 2 2.67 -9.79 -13.20
C TYR A 2 1.76 -8.68 -12.68
N LYS A 3 1.17 -8.90 -11.51
CA LYS A 3 0.32 -7.93 -10.81
C LYS A 3 1.09 -7.32 -9.66
N ILE A 4 1.14 -6.00 -9.63
CA ILE A 4 1.96 -5.26 -8.68
C ILE A 4 1.08 -4.33 -7.86
N THR A 5 1.36 -4.24 -6.57
CA THR A 5 0.84 -3.16 -5.73
C THR A 5 1.96 -2.18 -5.47
N LEU A 6 1.76 -0.91 -5.83
CA LEU A 6 2.61 0.18 -5.38
C LEU A 6 2.11 0.65 -4.00
N ASP A 7 3.03 0.73 -3.05
CA ASP A 7 2.79 1.41 -1.78
C ASP A 7 2.55 2.91 -2.01
N THR A 8 1.73 3.52 -1.16
CA THR A 8 1.43 4.95 -1.18
C THR A 8 2.70 5.79 -1.06
N ASN A 9 3.71 5.34 -0.31
CA ASN A 9 4.99 6.04 -0.22
C ASN A 9 5.68 6.19 -1.58
N CYS A 10 5.56 5.22 -2.48
CA CYS A 10 6.11 5.32 -3.84
C CYS A 10 5.44 6.47 -4.63
N LEU A 11 4.15 6.69 -4.44
CA LEU A 11 3.42 7.76 -5.09
C LEU A 11 3.80 9.15 -4.52
N ILE A 12 3.99 9.25 -3.20
CA ILE A 12 4.51 10.47 -2.55
C ILE A 12 5.88 10.83 -3.12
N ASP A 13 6.70 9.81 -3.36
CA ASP A 13 8.04 10.01 -3.88
C ASP A 13 8.05 10.54 -5.33
N ILE A 14 7.05 10.17 -6.14
CA ILE A 14 6.81 10.80 -7.45
C ILE A 14 6.46 12.27 -7.28
N GLU A 15 5.50 12.59 -6.42
CA GLU A 15 5.01 13.96 -6.23
C GLU A 15 6.12 14.89 -5.71
N GLU A 16 6.87 14.44 -4.71
CA GLU A 16 7.96 15.21 -4.10
C GLU A 16 9.28 15.11 -4.88
N ARG A 17 9.35 14.27 -5.92
CA ARG A 17 10.56 13.96 -6.68
C ARG A 17 11.72 13.51 -5.78
N ARG A 18 11.43 12.65 -4.80
CA ARG A 18 12.46 12.12 -3.90
C ARG A 18 13.38 11.17 -4.64
N THR A 19 14.62 11.04 -4.20
CA THR A 19 15.62 10.13 -4.80
C THR A 19 15.03 8.75 -5.15
N GLY A 20 15.26 8.28 -6.38
CA GLY A 20 14.79 6.98 -6.88
C GLY A 20 13.36 7.00 -7.43
N TYR A 21 12.70 8.16 -7.52
CA TYR A 21 11.37 8.27 -8.15
C TYR A 21 11.40 7.88 -9.64
N GLU A 22 12.57 8.00 -10.29
CA GLU A 22 12.80 7.59 -11.67
C GLU A 22 12.52 6.09 -11.89
N ASN A 23 12.90 5.25 -10.91
CA ASN A 23 12.62 3.81 -10.96
C ASN A 23 11.11 3.52 -10.92
N ILE A 24 10.35 4.34 -10.19
CA ILE A 24 8.89 4.21 -10.12
C ILE A 24 8.25 4.63 -11.46
N LEU A 25 8.78 5.66 -12.11
CA LEU A 25 8.36 6.04 -13.47
C LEU A 25 8.68 4.95 -14.50
N GLU A 26 9.82 4.28 -14.38
CA GLU A 26 10.16 3.15 -15.24
C GLU A 26 9.21 1.96 -15.05
N ILE A 27 8.89 1.62 -13.79
CA ILE A 27 7.86 0.62 -13.48
C ILE A 27 6.52 1.03 -14.09
N TYR A 28 6.13 2.30 -13.98
CA TYR A 28 4.90 2.77 -14.60
C TYR A 28 4.92 2.68 -16.14
N ASN A 29 6.07 2.94 -16.78
CA ASN A 29 6.22 2.72 -18.21
C ASN A 29 6.01 1.25 -18.60
N LEU A 30 6.43 0.29 -17.78
CA LEU A 30 6.14 -1.14 -18.00
C LEU A 30 4.63 -1.43 -17.97
N HIS A 31 3.89 -0.77 -17.06
CA HIS A 31 2.42 -0.86 -17.00
C HIS A 31 1.76 -0.27 -18.25
N ARG A 32 2.17 0.93 -18.66
CA ARG A 32 1.69 1.60 -19.88
C ARG A 32 1.94 0.75 -21.14
N ASN A 33 3.05 0.02 -21.16
CA ASN A 33 3.40 -0.93 -22.22
C ASN A 33 2.80 -2.34 -22.03
N LYS A 34 1.85 -2.50 -21.10
CA LYS A 34 1.10 -3.74 -20.83
C LYS A 34 1.99 -4.95 -20.47
N LYS A 35 3.18 -4.70 -19.90
CA LYS A 35 4.11 -5.75 -19.45
C LYS A 35 3.75 -6.24 -18.03
N ILE A 36 3.20 -5.34 -17.23
CA ILE A 36 2.74 -5.58 -15.87
C ILE A 36 1.40 -4.86 -15.65
N GLN A 37 0.75 -5.15 -14.54
CA GLN A 37 -0.44 -4.44 -14.09
C GLN A 37 -0.20 -3.84 -12.72
N ILE A 38 -0.30 -2.52 -12.61
CA ILE A 38 -0.14 -1.78 -11.36
C ILE A 38 -1.51 -1.52 -10.71
N ALA A 39 -1.55 -1.62 -9.38
CA ALA A 39 -2.62 -1.09 -8.57
C ALA A 39 -2.06 -0.38 -7.34
N VAL A 40 -2.91 0.43 -6.73
CA VAL A 40 -2.68 1.08 -5.44
C VAL A 40 -3.87 0.82 -4.53
N VAL A 41 -3.65 0.86 -3.23
CA VAL A 41 -4.72 0.69 -2.26
C VAL A 41 -5.33 2.05 -1.95
N ALA A 42 -6.65 2.14 -2.06
CA ALA A 42 -7.38 3.37 -1.77
C ALA A 42 -7.70 3.44 -0.27
N SER A 43 -6.69 3.78 0.55
CA SER A 43 -6.84 3.97 2.01
C SER A 43 -6.80 5.46 2.37
N SER A 44 -7.54 5.85 3.42
CA SER A 44 -7.76 7.26 3.76
C SER A 44 -6.60 7.93 4.49
N ALA A 45 -5.59 7.19 4.98
CA ALA A 45 -4.36 7.82 5.47
C ALA A 45 -3.33 8.00 4.36
N VAL A 46 -3.82 8.63 3.30
CA VAL A 46 -3.08 9.67 2.61
C VAL A 46 -2.83 10.81 3.62
N ASP A 47 -1.98 10.52 4.61
CA ASP A 47 -1.81 11.20 5.88
C ASP A 47 -0.92 12.44 5.70
N LYS A 48 -1.49 13.66 5.73
CA LYS A 48 -0.85 15.02 5.83
C LYS A 48 0.41 15.35 4.99
N LYS A 49 0.98 14.40 4.26
CA LYS A 49 2.30 14.44 3.59
C LYS A 49 2.16 14.38 2.08
N ILE A 50 1.03 13.89 1.58
CA ILE A 50 0.75 13.68 0.15
C ILE A 50 0.20 14.94 -0.51
N SER A 51 -0.14 15.95 0.26
CA SER A 51 -0.51 17.24 -0.29
C SER A 51 -0.51 18.25 0.87
N LYS A 52 -0.38 19.53 0.55
CA LYS A 52 -0.54 20.61 1.56
C LYS A 52 -1.91 20.58 2.26
N ARG A 53 -2.86 19.74 1.78
CA ARG A 53 -4.20 19.48 2.29
C ARG A 53 -4.46 17.96 2.48
N PRO A 54 -5.20 17.54 3.52
CA PRO A 54 -5.66 16.14 3.67
C PRO A 54 -6.57 15.72 2.50
N ILE A 55 -6.37 14.52 1.95
CA ILE A 55 -7.32 13.86 1.05
C ILE A 55 -8.38 13.17 1.91
N THR A 56 -9.63 13.54 1.71
CA THR A 56 -10.74 13.17 2.62
C THR A 56 -11.74 12.19 2.00
N ASN A 57 -11.69 11.99 0.68
CA ASN A 57 -12.58 11.09 -0.03
C ASN A 57 -11.90 10.48 -1.27
N PHE A 58 -12.49 9.43 -1.81
CA PHE A 58 -11.94 8.70 -2.95
C PHE A 58 -11.83 9.55 -4.22
N MET A 59 -12.74 10.51 -4.45
CA MET A 59 -12.66 11.39 -5.61
C MET A 59 -11.41 12.27 -5.55
N GLU A 60 -11.11 12.86 -4.40
CA GLU A 60 -9.89 13.64 -4.18
C GLU A 60 -8.63 12.78 -4.40
N PHE A 61 -8.65 11.51 -3.98
CA PHE A 61 -7.55 10.56 -4.23
C PHE A 61 -7.32 10.31 -5.73
N ARG A 62 -8.39 10.12 -6.51
CA ARG A 62 -8.29 9.96 -7.97
C ARG A 62 -7.78 11.21 -8.67
N VAL A 63 -8.21 12.39 -8.24
CA VAL A 63 -7.72 13.67 -8.77
C VAL A 63 -6.24 13.81 -8.50
N TRP A 64 -5.78 13.47 -7.31
CA TRP A 64 -4.36 13.50 -6.97
C TRP A 64 -3.53 12.54 -7.82
N LEU A 65 -3.94 11.29 -7.98
CA LEU A 65 -3.25 10.33 -8.86
C LEU A 65 -3.15 10.83 -10.31
N LYS A 66 -4.23 11.41 -10.82
CA LYS A 66 -4.21 12.04 -12.15
C LYS A 66 -3.21 13.20 -12.23
N ASN A 67 -3.12 14.02 -11.19
CA ASN A 67 -2.19 15.16 -11.18
C ASN A 67 -0.72 14.73 -11.16
N ILE A 68 -0.41 13.55 -10.60
CA ILE A 68 0.94 12.97 -10.65
C ILE A 68 1.18 12.07 -11.88
N GLY A 69 0.18 11.92 -12.76
CA GLY A 69 0.28 11.18 -14.04
C GLY A 69 0.04 9.68 -13.97
N PHE A 70 -0.66 9.21 -12.92
CA PHE A 70 -0.95 7.80 -12.63
C PHE A 70 -2.45 7.47 -12.73
N GLU A 71 -3.17 8.08 -13.68
CA GLU A 71 -4.63 7.98 -13.78
C GLU A 71 -5.17 6.61 -14.24
N ASP A 72 -4.34 5.74 -14.81
CA ASP A 72 -4.74 4.47 -15.42
C ASP A 72 -4.37 3.23 -14.59
N ILE A 73 -4.03 3.44 -13.32
CA ILE A 73 -3.75 2.36 -12.37
C ILE A 73 -5.05 1.84 -11.75
N GLU A 74 -5.05 0.55 -11.42
CA GLU A 74 -6.16 -0.08 -10.71
C GLU A 74 -6.18 0.36 -9.23
N PHE A 75 -7.37 0.37 -8.64
CA PHE A 75 -7.57 0.63 -7.22
C PHE A 75 -7.96 -0.67 -6.50
N LEU A 76 -7.31 -0.95 -5.38
CA LEU A 76 -7.68 -2.06 -4.50
C LEU A 76 -8.47 -1.53 -3.30
N CYS A 77 -9.57 -2.19 -2.99
CA CYS A 77 -10.40 -1.87 -1.83
C CYS A 77 -9.79 -2.51 -0.56
N PRO A 78 -9.48 -1.72 0.48
CA PRO A 78 -9.14 -2.26 1.80
C PRO A 78 -10.41 -2.66 2.57
N ILE A 79 -10.24 -3.35 3.70
CA ILE A 79 -11.31 -3.51 4.71
C ILE A 79 -11.77 -2.12 5.17
N CYS A 80 -13.08 -1.97 5.37
CA CYS A 80 -13.67 -0.76 5.91
C CYS A 80 -13.32 -0.59 7.39
N TYR A 81 -12.58 0.48 7.70
CA TYR A 81 -12.34 0.94 9.05
C TYR A 81 -12.81 2.40 9.19
N THR A 82 -13.61 2.67 10.23
CA THR A 82 -14.11 4.01 10.52
C THR A 82 -12.96 5.00 10.75
N ASN A 83 -12.95 6.10 10.01
CA ASN A 83 -11.90 7.14 10.01
C ASN A 83 -10.54 6.69 9.43
N ILE A 84 -10.48 5.56 8.70
CA ILE A 84 -9.25 5.05 8.05
C ILE A 84 -9.47 4.65 6.59
N SER A 85 -10.68 4.20 6.24
CA SER A 85 -11.01 3.81 4.87
C SER A 85 -11.95 4.84 4.23
N PHE A 86 -11.88 4.97 2.91
CA PHE A 86 -12.94 5.67 2.17
C PHE A 86 -14.20 4.80 2.21
N MET A 87 -15.26 5.30 2.87
CA MET A 87 -16.49 4.51 3.09
C MET A 87 -17.14 4.08 1.77
N ASP A 88 -17.05 4.93 0.75
CA ASP A 88 -17.53 4.68 -0.62
C ASP A 88 -16.60 3.76 -1.44
N TYR A 89 -15.45 3.36 -0.88
CA TYR A 89 -14.45 2.53 -1.54
C TYR A 89 -13.72 1.59 -0.56
N SER A 90 -14.49 0.69 0.08
CA SER A 90 -13.96 -0.32 1.00
C SER A 90 -14.88 -1.55 1.04
N VAL A 91 -14.34 -2.68 1.52
CA VAL A 91 -15.13 -3.91 1.71
C VAL A 91 -15.64 -4.01 3.13
N LEU A 92 -16.89 -4.47 3.31
CA LEU A 92 -17.43 -4.75 4.63
C LEU A 92 -16.68 -5.94 5.24
N SER A 93 -16.28 -5.81 6.50
CA SER A 93 -15.55 -6.84 7.23
C SER A 93 -16.37 -8.13 7.40
N GLY A 94 -15.66 -9.24 7.63
CA GLY A 94 -16.23 -10.54 7.95
C GLY A 94 -15.16 -11.45 8.57
N PRO A 95 -15.51 -12.59 9.20
CA PRO A 95 -14.60 -13.36 10.03
C PRO A 95 -13.28 -13.77 9.34
N GLU A 96 -13.36 -14.16 8.06
CA GLU A 96 -12.17 -14.52 7.27
C GLU A 96 -11.29 -13.30 6.93
N LEU A 97 -11.91 -12.15 6.67
CA LEU A 97 -11.21 -10.90 6.36
C LEU A 97 -10.46 -10.39 7.60
N GLU A 98 -11.10 -10.49 8.77
CA GLU A 98 -10.54 -10.09 10.06
C GLU A 98 -9.36 -10.95 10.47
N LYS A 99 -9.39 -12.25 10.20
CA LYS A 99 -8.28 -13.15 10.52
C LYS A 99 -6.99 -12.68 9.85
N LEU A 100 -7.03 -12.42 8.54
CA LEU A 100 -5.86 -11.95 7.80
C LEU A 100 -5.40 -10.57 8.30
N ASP A 101 -6.32 -9.66 8.64
CA ASP A 101 -5.99 -8.36 9.22
C ASP A 101 -5.23 -8.49 10.56
N HIS A 102 -5.68 -9.40 11.43
CA HIS A 102 -5.01 -9.70 12.70
C HIS A 102 -3.61 -10.30 12.49
N GLU A 103 -3.47 -11.25 11.57
CA GLU A 103 -2.19 -11.91 11.28
C GLU A 103 -1.16 -10.91 10.76
N ILE A 104 -1.56 -10.04 9.82
CA ILE A 104 -0.70 -8.97 9.30
C ILE A 104 -0.34 -7.96 10.41
N HIS A 105 -1.30 -7.54 11.23
CA HIS A 105 -1.05 -6.63 12.36
C HIS A 105 -0.06 -7.21 13.35
N ALA A 106 -0.18 -8.50 13.69
CA ALA A 106 0.72 -9.18 14.61
C ALA A 106 2.16 -9.20 14.10
N VAL A 107 2.36 -9.33 12.78
CA VAL A 107 3.70 -9.26 12.17
C VAL A 107 4.24 -7.83 12.15
N LEU A 108 3.46 -6.88 11.65
CA LEU A 108 3.93 -5.52 11.43
C LEU A 108 4.05 -4.73 12.73
N PHE A 109 3.13 -4.89 13.67
CA PHE A 109 3.02 -4.07 14.87
C PHE A 109 2.66 -4.88 16.12
N PRO A 110 3.45 -5.90 16.50
CA PRO A 110 3.14 -6.81 17.62
C PRO A 110 2.98 -6.12 18.99
N LYS A 111 3.49 -4.89 19.13
CA LYS A 111 3.44 -4.11 20.37
C LYS A 111 2.34 -3.04 20.37
N LEU A 112 1.64 -2.82 19.25
CA LEU A 112 0.49 -1.93 19.20
C LEU A 112 -0.78 -2.75 19.43
N PRO A 113 -1.75 -2.23 20.20
CA PRO A 113 -3.03 -2.89 20.33
C PRO A 113 -3.69 -3.02 18.96
N PHE A 114 -4.35 -4.15 18.72
CA PHE A 114 -5.07 -4.37 17.48
C PHE A 114 -6.27 -3.42 17.35
N GLU A 115 -7.04 -3.25 18.43
CA GLU A 115 -8.21 -2.40 18.53
C GLU A 115 -8.12 -1.40 19.70
N GLY A 116 -8.93 -0.35 19.65
CA GLY A 116 -9.13 0.57 20.78
C GLY A 116 -7.87 1.29 21.25
N PRO A 117 -7.13 2.01 20.38
CA PRO A 117 -5.96 2.76 20.81
C PRO A 117 -6.35 3.85 21.81
N SER A 118 -5.51 4.07 22.83
CA SER A 118 -5.65 5.25 23.69
C SER A 118 -5.44 6.54 22.88
N PRO A 119 -5.99 7.68 23.31
CA PRO A 119 -5.85 8.95 22.59
C PRO A 119 -4.39 9.32 22.29
N GLU A 120 -3.46 8.98 23.19
CA GLU A 120 -2.03 9.31 23.10
C GLU A 120 -1.33 8.57 21.96
N ILE A 121 -1.78 7.35 21.62
CA ILE A 121 -1.17 6.54 20.56
C ILE A 121 -2.00 6.53 19.27
N ARG A 122 -3.16 7.20 19.24
CA ARG A 122 -4.13 7.11 18.14
C ARG A 122 -3.52 7.44 16.78
N ALA A 123 -2.72 8.49 16.67
CA ALA A 123 -2.07 8.86 15.41
C ALA A 123 -1.12 7.75 14.91
N LYS A 124 -0.30 7.20 15.81
CA LYS A 124 0.60 6.09 15.49
C LYS A 124 -0.17 4.83 15.10
N TRP A 125 -1.26 4.54 15.80
CA TRP A 125 -2.13 3.40 15.51
C TRP A 125 -2.83 3.53 14.15
N VAL A 126 -3.32 4.73 13.80
CA VAL A 126 -3.92 4.98 12.48
C VAL A 126 -2.89 4.69 11.39
N ASN A 127 -1.67 5.19 11.50
CA ASN A 127 -0.63 4.95 10.49
C ASN A 127 -0.31 3.46 10.38
N ALA A 128 -0.13 2.79 11.52
CA ALA A 128 0.08 1.35 11.56
C ALA A 128 -1.08 0.56 10.90
N LYS A 129 -2.33 0.94 11.17
CA LYS A 129 -3.50 0.27 10.58
C LYS A 129 -3.57 0.48 9.07
N ASN A 130 -3.12 1.63 8.54
CA ASN A 130 -3.04 1.80 7.08
C ASN A 130 -2.00 0.88 6.44
N ASP A 131 -0.83 0.75 7.04
CA ASP A 131 0.21 -0.19 6.57
C ASP A 131 -0.34 -1.63 6.55
N VAL A 132 -1.09 -2.01 7.58
CA VAL A 132 -1.79 -3.31 7.65
C VAL A 132 -2.80 -3.43 6.51
N LEU A 133 -3.67 -2.43 6.31
CA LEU A 133 -4.72 -2.48 5.29
C LEU A 133 -4.18 -2.49 3.86
N ILE A 134 -3.06 -1.81 3.61
CA ILE A 134 -2.38 -1.82 2.32
C ILE A 134 -1.87 -3.24 2.01
N MET A 135 -1.21 -3.86 2.98
CA MET A 135 -0.72 -5.23 2.85
C MET A 135 -1.87 -6.24 2.74
N TRP A 136 -2.93 -6.04 3.51
CA TRP A 136 -4.14 -6.86 3.44
C TRP A 136 -4.74 -6.84 2.04
N ALA A 137 -4.93 -5.65 1.46
CA ALA A 137 -5.52 -5.51 0.13
C ALA A 137 -4.60 -6.13 -0.95
N HIS A 138 -3.28 -6.04 -0.79
CA HIS A 138 -2.32 -6.70 -1.65
C HIS A 138 -2.48 -8.23 -1.62
N ILE A 139 -2.48 -8.84 -0.43
CA ILE A 139 -2.59 -10.30 -0.24
C ILE A 139 -3.96 -10.80 -0.71
N TRP A 140 -5.04 -10.12 -0.30
CA TRP A 140 -6.42 -10.48 -0.63
C TRP A 140 -6.65 -10.53 -2.15
N ASN A 141 -6.06 -9.59 -2.89
CA ASN A 141 -6.15 -9.54 -4.35
C ASN A 141 -5.11 -10.43 -5.07
N LYS A 142 -4.39 -11.29 -4.32
CA LYS A 142 -3.42 -12.27 -4.84
C LYS A 142 -2.38 -11.67 -5.77
N ARG A 143 -1.92 -10.46 -5.46
CA ARG A 143 -0.92 -9.73 -6.23
C ARG A 143 0.44 -10.45 -6.14
N ASP A 144 1.37 -10.13 -7.04
CA ASP A 144 2.64 -10.85 -7.17
C ASP A 144 3.80 -10.14 -6.48
N PHE A 145 3.82 -8.80 -6.56
CA PHE A 145 4.86 -7.98 -5.98
C PHE A 145 4.27 -6.81 -5.21
N PHE A 146 4.73 -6.62 -3.97
CA PHE A 146 4.47 -5.43 -3.18
C PHE A 146 5.71 -4.53 -3.24
N ILE A 147 5.57 -3.37 -3.88
CA ILE A 147 6.69 -2.45 -4.11
C ILE A 147 6.60 -1.30 -3.13
N THR A 148 7.62 -1.16 -2.30
CA THR A 148 7.68 -0.15 -1.24
C THR A 148 9.12 0.28 -0.98
N ARG A 149 9.26 1.48 -0.41
CA ARG A 149 10.53 1.95 0.17
C ARG A 149 10.47 2.09 1.69
N ASP A 150 9.34 1.73 2.30
CA ASP A 150 9.23 1.71 3.74
C ASP A 150 10.02 0.52 4.31
N GLY A 151 11.11 0.85 5.00
CA GLY A 151 11.98 -0.10 5.67
C GLY A 151 11.26 -0.94 6.74
N ASN A 152 10.04 -0.58 7.15
CA ASN A 152 9.21 -1.42 8.00
C ASN A 152 8.87 -2.76 7.34
N PHE A 153 8.47 -2.76 6.05
CA PHE A 153 8.13 -3.96 5.31
C PHE A 153 9.36 -4.74 4.84
N LEU A 154 10.50 -4.07 4.67
CA LEU A 154 11.73 -4.66 4.12
C LEU A 154 12.61 -5.36 5.17
N LYS A 155 12.31 -5.21 6.46
CA LYS A 155 13.03 -5.95 7.53
C LYS A 155 12.75 -7.44 7.39
N ASN A 156 13.78 -8.29 7.36
CA ASN A 156 13.62 -9.75 7.26
C ASN A 156 12.66 -10.32 8.31
N SER A 157 12.71 -9.81 9.55
CA SER A 157 11.80 -10.21 10.64
C SER A 157 10.32 -9.89 10.41
N LYS A 158 9.98 -9.18 9.33
CA LYS A 158 8.61 -8.84 8.92
C LYS A 158 8.33 -9.31 7.50
N ARG A 159 9.27 -9.11 6.58
CA ARG A 159 9.16 -9.49 5.18
C ARG A 159 8.85 -10.97 5.01
N GLU A 160 9.67 -11.85 5.60
CA GLU A 160 9.52 -13.30 5.43
C GLU A 160 8.16 -13.78 5.98
N PRO A 161 7.73 -13.42 7.21
CA PRO A 161 6.38 -13.77 7.67
C PRO A 161 5.25 -13.21 6.79
N LEU A 162 5.39 -12.00 6.24
CA LEU A 162 4.37 -11.45 5.32
C LEU A 162 4.32 -12.20 3.99
N GLU A 163 5.46 -12.63 3.46
CA GLU A 163 5.53 -13.45 2.25
C GLU A 163 4.87 -14.81 2.47
N GLU A 164 5.07 -15.42 3.65
CA GLU A 164 4.37 -16.65 4.09
C GLU A 164 2.86 -16.47 4.21
N LEU A 165 2.41 -15.30 4.69
CA LEU A 165 0.98 -14.94 4.74
C LEU A 165 0.37 -14.68 3.36
N GLY A 166 1.18 -14.61 2.30
CA GLY A 166 0.72 -14.50 0.91
C GLY A 166 1.11 -13.23 0.18
N ALA A 167 1.99 -12.38 0.75
CA ALA A 167 2.54 -11.21 0.05
C ALA A 167 3.45 -11.59 -1.13
N LYS A 168 3.90 -12.85 -1.17
CA LYS A 168 4.80 -13.47 -2.17
C LYS A 168 6.18 -12.82 -2.30
N CYS A 169 6.26 -11.54 -2.64
CA CYS A 169 7.54 -10.85 -2.81
C CYS A 169 7.40 -9.35 -2.49
N ILE A 170 8.20 -8.90 -1.53
CA ILE A 170 8.28 -7.49 -1.14
C ILE A 170 9.63 -6.91 -1.55
N LEU A 171 9.62 -5.89 -2.41
CA LEU A 171 10.82 -5.33 -3.04
C LEU A 171 10.82 -3.79 -3.04
N THR A 172 12.01 -3.21 -3.13
CA THR A 172 12.14 -1.80 -3.54
C THR A 172 11.89 -1.66 -5.04
N PRO A 173 11.62 -0.43 -5.55
CA PRO A 173 11.53 -0.19 -6.98
C PRO A 173 12.75 -0.69 -7.77
N GLU A 174 13.96 -0.44 -7.26
CA GLU A 174 15.24 -0.85 -7.86
C GLU A 174 15.32 -2.38 -7.98
N GLN A 175 15.07 -3.08 -6.87
CA GLN A 175 15.12 -4.54 -6.81
C GLN A 175 14.08 -5.18 -7.73
N PHE A 176 12.92 -4.55 -7.89
CA PHE A 176 11.91 -5.03 -8.83
C PHE A 176 12.34 -4.89 -10.29
N LEU A 177 12.92 -3.75 -10.67
CA LEU A 177 13.46 -3.54 -12.02
C LEU A 177 14.60 -4.51 -12.34
N GLU A 178 15.52 -4.72 -11.40
CA GLU A 178 16.57 -5.73 -11.53
C GLU A 178 15.97 -7.12 -11.72
N ARG A 179 14.94 -7.47 -10.95
CA ARG A 179 14.29 -8.78 -11.06
C ARG A 179 13.59 -8.97 -12.39
N ILE A 180 12.87 -7.96 -12.90
CA ILE A 180 12.12 -8.11 -14.14
C ILE A 180 12.99 -7.98 -15.40
N GLY A 181 14.12 -7.26 -15.33
CA GLY A 181 15.11 -7.24 -16.40
C GLY A 181 15.83 -8.59 -16.60
N ASN A 182 15.80 -9.45 -15.59
CA ASN A 182 16.39 -10.79 -15.60
C ASN A 182 15.38 -11.92 -15.90
N LEU A 183 14.10 -11.59 -16.14
CA LEU A 183 13.02 -12.54 -16.44
C LEU A 183 12.66 -12.52 -17.93
#